data_AF-A0A9J6F7A7-F1
#
_entry.id   AF-A0A9J6F7A7-F1
#
_cell.length_a   1.000
_cell.length_b   1.000
_cell.length_c   1.000
_cell.angle_alpha   90.00
_cell.angle_beta   90.00
_cell.angle_gamma   90.00
#
_symmetry.space_group_name_H-M   'P 1'
#
loop_
_entity.id
_entity.type
_entity.pdbx_description
1 polymer ?
#
loop_
_entity_poly.entity_id
_entity_poly.type
_entity_poly.pdbx_seq_one_letter_code
_entity_poly.pdbx_strand_id
1 'polypeptide(L)'
;MITLALRLPTIITQVDFANKFIGGGVLGGGCVQEEIRFMICPEMIVSRLFTEALSPREVLVITGAEQYNVTSGYAGKDSWHRRCTEVVAMDALCFVKPYEQYRPPNIRRELNKAYCGFMCPEKPPAERSAIATGNWGCGAFRGDPQLKAIIQLMAASAAGRRLAYFTFGDKRLCKNLSAMYDFLKGRRLTVGDLYELLVKYSQHRLQQAGQSNTSLFEYLYTTCTP
;
A
#
# COMPACT_ATOMS: atom_id res chain seq x y z
N MET A 1 1.97 -5.18 -16.35
CA MET A 1 2.24 -6.62 -16.19
C MET A 1 2.58 -6.86 -14.72
N ILE A 2 1.69 -7.43 -13.90
CA ILE A 2 2.09 -7.94 -12.57
C ILE A 2 2.98 -9.16 -12.83
N THR A 3 4.28 -8.97 -12.68
CA THR A 3 5.22 -10.07 -12.59
C THR A 3 5.18 -10.53 -11.13
N LEU A 4 4.71 -11.74 -10.87
CA LEU A 4 4.98 -12.41 -9.59
C LEU A 4 6.51 -12.55 -9.50
N ALA A 5 7.15 -11.69 -8.71
CA ALA A 5 8.60 -11.56 -8.68
C ALA A 5 9.21 -12.74 -7.91
N LEU A 6 9.32 -13.90 -8.57
CA LEU A 6 10.06 -15.04 -8.03
C LEU A 6 11.51 -15.10 -8.52
N ARG A 7 11.97 -14.20 -9.40
CA ARG A 7 13.38 -14.14 -9.84
C ARG A 7 13.75 -12.76 -10.40
N LEU A 8 14.23 -11.81 -9.58
CA LEU A 8 15.08 -10.70 -10.06
C LEU A 8 16.02 -10.18 -8.94
N PRO A 9 17.31 -9.88 -9.24
CA PRO A 9 18.27 -9.26 -8.33
C PRO A 9 18.13 -7.72 -8.32
N THR A 10 16.91 -7.22 -8.19
CA THR A 10 16.60 -5.78 -8.22
C THR A 10 16.03 -5.33 -6.88
N ILE A 11 16.51 -4.20 -6.36
CA ILE A 11 15.94 -3.48 -5.20
C ILE A 11 14.42 -3.46 -5.35
N ILE A 12 13.68 -3.79 -4.29
CA ILE A 12 12.23 -3.63 -4.21
C ILE A 12 11.96 -2.59 -3.15
N THR A 13 11.09 -1.62 -3.44
CA THR A 13 10.69 -0.59 -2.46
C THR A 13 9.67 -1.21 -1.52
N GLN A 14 9.99 -1.21 -0.23
CA GLN A 14 9.19 -1.86 0.80
C GLN A 14 8.32 -0.81 1.48
N VAL A 15 7.02 -1.06 1.56
CA VAL A 15 6.10 -0.15 2.26
C VAL A 15 6.16 -0.42 3.75
N ASP A 16 6.39 0.65 4.51
CA ASP A 16 6.15 0.72 5.95
C ASP A 16 4.74 1.29 6.18
N PHE A 17 3.89 0.53 6.89
CA PHE A 17 2.51 0.88 7.20
C PHE A 17 2.47 1.86 8.38
N ALA A 18 2.99 3.04 8.11
CA ALA A 18 3.41 3.98 9.13
C ALA A 18 2.25 4.62 9.90
N ASN A 19 2.57 5.12 11.08
CA ASN A 19 1.86 6.22 11.70
C ASN A 19 2.32 7.56 11.07
N LYS A 20 1.48 8.59 11.13
CA LYS A 20 1.90 9.94 10.68
C LYS A 20 3.10 10.46 11.49
N PHE A 21 3.24 10.04 12.75
CA PHE A 21 4.46 10.18 13.53
C PHE A 21 5.31 8.94 13.31
N ILE A 22 6.35 9.07 12.47
CA ILE A 22 7.19 7.96 12.01
C ILE A 22 7.67 7.05 13.15
N GLY A 23 7.66 5.74 12.90
CA GLY A 23 8.05 4.71 13.87
C GLY A 23 7.01 4.47 14.95
N GLY A 24 5.84 5.13 14.89
CA GLY A 24 4.69 4.88 15.75
C GLY A 24 5.06 4.79 17.24
N GLY A 25 4.75 3.63 17.83
CA GLY A 25 5.02 3.29 19.22
C GLY A 25 6.33 2.55 19.47
N VAL A 26 7.34 2.66 18.60
CA VAL A 26 8.60 1.87 18.71
C VAL A 26 9.38 2.12 20.01
N LEU A 27 9.24 3.31 20.61
CA LEU A 27 9.82 3.64 21.93
C LEU A 27 8.83 3.44 23.10
N GLY A 28 7.67 2.85 22.83
CA GLY A 28 6.60 2.59 23.79
C GLY A 28 6.11 1.15 23.69
N GLY A 29 4.79 0.95 23.69
CA GLY A 29 4.18 -0.39 23.64
C GLY A 29 3.78 -0.89 22.25
N GLY A 30 4.21 -0.23 21.17
CA GLY A 30 3.86 -0.62 19.81
C GLY A 30 4.56 -1.92 19.38
N CYS A 31 3.83 -2.82 18.71
CA CYS A 31 4.35 -4.12 18.27
C CYS A 31 3.62 -4.63 17.02
N VAL A 32 3.42 -3.76 16.03
CA VAL A 32 2.84 -4.13 14.73
C VAL A 32 3.87 -3.88 13.62
N GLN A 33 3.43 -3.86 12.35
CA GLN A 33 4.34 -3.92 11.19
C GLN A 33 5.40 -2.81 11.19
N GLU A 34 5.04 -1.57 11.53
CA GLU A 34 5.98 -0.43 11.59
C GLU A 34 7.01 -0.62 12.70
N GLU A 35 6.59 -0.87 13.95
CA GLU A 35 7.53 -1.02 15.07
C GLU A 35 8.44 -2.24 14.90
N ILE A 36 7.91 -3.36 14.41
CA ILE A 36 8.71 -4.55 14.10
C ILE A 36 9.77 -4.21 13.06
N ARG A 37 9.43 -3.45 12.01
CA ARG A 37 10.40 -3.05 10.99
C ARG A 37 11.50 -2.15 11.56
N PHE A 38 11.13 -1.18 12.40
CA PHE A 38 12.09 -0.29 13.05
C PHE A 38 12.98 -1.06 14.06
N MET A 39 12.50 -2.13 14.68
CA MET A 39 13.32 -2.97 15.55
C MET A 39 14.26 -3.92 14.77
N ILE A 40 13.85 -4.37 13.59
CA ILE A 40 14.70 -5.17 12.70
C ILE A 40 15.78 -4.31 12.04
N CYS A 41 15.44 -3.06 11.69
CA CYS A 41 16.31 -2.05 11.09
C CYS A 41 16.41 -0.81 12.01
N PRO A 42 17.10 -0.90 13.18
CA PRO A 42 17.14 0.15 14.21
C PRO A 42 17.65 1.52 13.72
N GLU A 43 18.44 1.57 12.65
CA GLU A 43 18.84 2.83 12.02
C GLU A 43 17.66 3.68 11.59
N MET A 44 16.50 3.08 11.29
CA MET A 44 15.28 3.79 10.94
C MET A 44 14.74 4.64 12.12
N ILE A 45 15.03 4.27 13.38
CA ILE A 45 14.55 4.98 14.57
C ILE A 45 15.06 6.43 14.60
N VAL A 46 16.27 6.69 14.07
CA VAL A 46 16.85 8.04 14.05
C VAL A 46 15.99 9.04 13.28
N SER A 47 15.16 8.57 12.33
CA SER A 47 14.23 9.43 11.58
C SER A 47 13.28 10.21 12.49
N ARG A 48 12.93 9.66 13.66
CA ARG A 48 12.08 10.32 14.65
C ARG A 48 12.68 11.59 15.23
N LEU A 49 14.01 11.72 15.20
CA LEU A 49 14.71 12.89 15.75
C LEU A 49 14.47 14.15 14.92
N PHE A 50 14.27 14.02 13.60
CA PHE A 50 14.26 15.15 12.67
C PHE A 50 13.11 15.12 11.65
N THR A 51 12.18 14.16 11.75
CA THR A 51 11.00 14.09 10.87
C THR A 51 9.76 14.56 11.63
N GLU A 52 9.17 15.67 11.19
CA GLU A 52 7.86 16.13 11.67
C GLU A 52 6.75 15.15 11.27
N ALA A 53 5.56 15.27 11.88
CA ALA A 53 4.40 14.50 11.50
C ALA A 53 4.08 14.67 10.00
N LEU A 54 3.93 13.55 9.29
CA LEU A 54 3.65 13.56 7.85
C LEU A 54 2.30 14.23 7.55
N SER A 55 2.32 15.22 6.66
CA SER A 55 1.11 15.80 6.09
C SER A 55 0.43 14.84 5.10
N PRO A 56 -0.83 15.08 4.69
CA PRO A 56 -1.55 14.19 3.77
C PRO A 56 -0.88 13.94 2.40
N ARG A 57 0.12 14.74 2.00
CA ARG A 57 0.86 14.63 0.73
C ARG A 57 2.36 14.39 0.92
N GLU A 58 2.77 13.95 2.10
CA GLU A 58 4.18 13.70 2.43
C GLU A 58 4.41 12.23 2.74
N VAL A 59 5.61 11.75 2.49
CA VAL A 59 6.08 10.41 2.86
C VAL A 59 7.52 10.53 3.29
N LEU A 60 8.01 9.56 4.05
CA LEU A 60 9.44 9.45 4.33
C LEU A 60 10.02 8.27 3.56
N VAL A 61 11.08 8.50 2.80
CA VAL A 61 11.84 7.44 2.12
C VAL A 61 13.17 7.25 2.84
N ILE A 62 13.42 6.03 3.30
CA ILE A 62 14.66 5.64 3.98
C ILE A 62 15.38 4.62 3.10
N THR A 63 16.59 4.96 2.66
CA THR A 63 17.43 4.10 1.81
C THR A 63 18.69 3.71 2.55
N GLY A 64 19.06 2.42 2.47
CA GLY A 64 20.32 1.91 2.99
C GLY A 64 20.28 1.37 4.41
N ALA A 65 19.12 1.41 5.08
CA ALA A 65 18.98 0.87 6.43
C ALA A 65 19.32 -0.62 6.50
N GLU A 66 20.17 -0.97 7.46
CA GLU A 66 20.63 -2.33 7.70
C GLU A 66 19.66 -3.11 8.58
N GLN A 67 19.40 -4.36 8.17
CA GLN A 67 18.70 -5.34 8.98
C GLN A 67 19.72 -6.02 9.90
N TYR A 68 19.56 -5.82 11.21
CA TYR A 68 20.44 -6.38 12.25
C TYR A 68 19.85 -7.64 12.91
N ASN A 69 18.53 -7.83 12.84
CA ASN A 69 17.84 -8.98 13.41
C ASN A 69 17.30 -9.90 12.30
N VAL A 70 17.44 -11.22 12.47
CA VAL A 70 17.02 -12.19 11.46
C VAL A 70 15.51 -12.46 11.55
N THR A 71 14.79 -11.96 10.56
CA THR A 71 13.60 -12.61 10.00
C THR A 71 13.99 -13.02 8.58
N SER A 72 13.90 -14.30 8.22
CA SER A 72 14.45 -14.89 6.98
C SER A 72 14.36 -13.99 5.72
N GLY A 73 15.51 -13.65 5.09
CA GLY A 73 15.61 -12.83 3.86
C GLY A 73 17.04 -12.55 3.36
N TYR A 74 17.19 -12.07 2.11
CA TYR A 74 18.46 -11.77 1.40
C TYR A 74 18.70 -10.25 1.23
N ALA A 75 19.95 -9.78 1.26
CA ALA A 75 20.33 -8.38 0.96
C ALA A 75 21.61 -8.26 0.10
N GLY A 76 21.64 -7.31 -0.84
CA GLY A 76 22.82 -6.88 -1.61
C GLY A 76 23.21 -5.41 -1.33
N LYS A 77 24.24 -4.88 -2.00
CA LYS A 77 24.69 -3.47 -1.89
C LYS A 77 24.64 -2.74 -3.24
N ASP A 78 24.40 -1.43 -3.24
CA ASP A 78 24.37 -0.57 -4.43
C ASP A 78 25.72 0.08 -4.75
N SER A 79 25.78 0.90 -5.81
CA SER A 79 27.01 1.60 -6.26
C SER A 79 27.57 2.59 -5.24
N TRP A 80 26.75 3.06 -4.30
CA TRP A 80 27.13 3.95 -3.21
C TRP A 80 27.46 3.18 -1.92
N HIS A 81 27.57 1.84 -2.02
CA HIS A 81 27.82 0.92 -0.91
C HIS A 81 26.69 0.90 0.14
N ARG A 82 25.55 1.52 -0.17
CA ARG A 82 24.34 1.41 0.65
C ARG A 82 23.75 0.02 0.45
N ARG A 83 23.10 -0.52 1.48
CA ARG A 83 22.33 -1.75 1.29
C ARG A 83 21.19 -1.49 0.31
N CYS A 84 20.88 -2.48 -0.51
CA CYS A 84 19.79 -2.49 -1.50
C CYS A 84 18.39 -2.55 -0.83
N THR A 85 18.17 -1.74 0.19
CA THR A 85 16.95 -1.62 1.00
C THR A 85 16.43 -0.20 0.83
N GLU A 86 15.24 -0.07 0.23
CA GLU A 86 14.49 1.19 0.16
C GLU A 86 13.15 0.97 0.85
N VAL A 87 12.87 1.77 1.87
CA VAL A 87 11.62 1.73 2.63
C VAL A 87 10.89 3.05 2.41
N VAL A 88 9.60 2.99 2.14
CA VAL A 88 8.72 4.16 2.11
C VAL A 88 7.70 4.06 3.24
N ALA A 89 7.78 4.99 4.18
CA ALA A 89 6.83 5.16 5.26
C ALA A 89 5.68 6.06 4.80
N MET A 90 4.48 5.48 4.78
CA MET A 90 3.26 6.19 4.40
C MET A 90 2.11 5.84 5.34
N ASP A 91 1.47 6.86 5.90
CA ASP A 91 0.42 6.69 6.91
C ASP A 91 -0.97 6.57 6.28
N ALA A 92 -1.74 5.57 6.70
CA ALA A 92 -3.15 5.43 6.32
C ALA A 92 -4.06 6.26 7.25
N LEU A 93 -5.26 6.60 6.81
CA LEU A 93 -6.30 7.10 7.71
C LEU A 93 -6.77 5.98 8.64
N CYS A 94 -7.05 6.33 9.89
CA CYS A 94 -7.70 5.45 10.85
C CYS A 94 -9.21 5.70 10.82
N PHE A 95 -10.01 4.66 10.54
CA PHE A 95 -11.45 4.78 10.40
C PHE A 95 -12.19 4.24 11.62
N VAL A 96 -12.89 5.11 12.35
CA VAL A 96 -13.78 4.69 13.44
C VAL A 96 -15.04 4.05 12.86
N LYS A 97 -15.61 4.65 11.81
CA LYS A 97 -16.81 4.17 11.12
C LYS A 97 -16.43 3.55 9.78
N PRO A 98 -16.65 2.24 9.55
CA PRO A 98 -16.18 1.57 8.34
C PRO A 98 -16.69 2.13 7.03
N TYR A 99 -17.84 2.81 6.98
CA TYR A 99 -18.35 3.38 5.73
C TYR A 99 -17.62 4.68 5.31
N GLU A 100 -16.95 5.37 6.24
CA GLU A 100 -16.29 6.65 5.94
C GLU A 100 -15.13 6.50 4.96
N GLN A 101 -14.45 5.35 4.95
CA GLN A 101 -13.34 5.09 4.03
C GLN A 101 -13.75 5.12 2.55
N TYR A 102 -15.01 4.83 2.25
CA TYR A 102 -15.55 4.86 0.90
C TYR A 102 -15.95 6.27 0.47
N ARG A 103 -15.90 7.28 1.33
CA ARG A 103 -16.23 8.66 0.93
C ARG A 103 -15.17 9.16 -0.09
N PRO A 104 -15.56 9.81 -1.20
CA PRO A 104 -14.62 10.31 -2.20
C PRO A 104 -13.41 11.10 -1.67
N PRO A 105 -13.54 12.02 -0.67
CA PRO A 105 -12.38 12.71 -0.11
C PRO A 105 -11.37 11.75 0.55
N ASN A 106 -11.85 10.69 1.20
CA ASN A 106 -11.00 9.71 1.88
C ASN A 106 -10.32 8.78 0.87
N ILE A 107 -11.05 8.30 -0.15
CA ILE A 107 -10.46 7.54 -1.27
C ILE A 107 -9.35 8.36 -1.93
N ARG A 108 -9.62 9.63 -2.24
CA ARG A 108 -8.63 10.54 -2.86
C ARG A 108 -7.42 10.78 -1.97
N ARG A 109 -7.62 10.95 -0.66
CA ARG A 109 -6.52 11.12 0.30
C ARG A 109 -5.60 9.90 0.27
N GLU A 110 -6.16 8.71 0.38
CA GLU A 110 -5.39 7.46 0.42
C GLU A 110 -4.69 7.18 -0.91
N LEU A 111 -5.36 7.45 -2.04
CA LEU A 111 -4.77 7.36 -3.38
C LEU A 111 -3.58 8.31 -3.54
N ASN A 112 -3.72 9.58 -3.12
CA ASN A 112 -2.64 10.56 -3.21
C ASN A 112 -1.46 10.22 -2.31
N LYS A 113 -1.72 9.71 -1.10
CA LYS A 113 -0.67 9.26 -0.17
C LYS A 113 0.12 8.10 -0.75
N ALA A 114 -0.58 7.06 -1.25
CA ALA A 114 0.07 5.93 -1.90
C ALA A 114 0.82 6.34 -3.17
N TYR A 115 0.24 7.21 -4.00
CA TYR A 115 0.91 7.75 -5.18
C TYR A 115 2.18 8.52 -4.81
N CYS A 116 2.13 9.39 -3.79
CA CYS A 116 3.29 10.11 -3.28
C CYS A 116 4.40 9.14 -2.85
N GLY A 117 4.05 8.06 -2.15
CA GLY A 117 5.01 7.02 -1.74
C GLY A 117 5.58 6.18 -2.89
N PHE A 118 4.83 6.02 -3.98
CA PHE A 118 5.25 5.17 -5.10
C PHE A 118 5.96 5.96 -6.18
N MET A 119 5.74 7.26 -6.30
CA MET A 119 6.38 8.09 -7.32
C MET A 119 7.89 8.17 -7.13
N CYS A 120 8.61 7.95 -8.22
CA CYS A 120 10.05 8.14 -8.30
C CYS A 120 10.36 8.85 -9.64
N PRO A 121 10.25 10.19 -9.69
CA PRO A 121 10.37 10.94 -10.94
C PRO A 121 11.77 10.88 -11.53
N GLU A 122 12.80 10.69 -10.69
CA GLU A 122 14.20 10.63 -11.09
C GLU A 122 14.55 9.41 -11.95
N LYS A 123 13.73 8.35 -11.92
CA LYS A 123 13.96 7.11 -12.67
C LYS A 123 12.94 6.95 -13.79
N PRO A 124 13.36 6.53 -15.00
CA PRO A 124 12.41 6.17 -16.05
C PRO A 124 11.60 4.93 -15.62
N PRO A 125 10.36 4.75 -16.10
CA PRO A 125 9.50 3.64 -15.67
C PRO A 125 10.13 2.24 -15.76
N ALA A 126 10.99 1.99 -16.76
CA ALA A 126 11.67 0.71 -16.94
C ALA A 126 12.66 0.37 -15.81
N GLU A 127 13.20 1.39 -15.14
CA GLU A 127 14.18 1.26 -14.07
C GLU A 127 13.55 1.39 -12.68
N ARG A 128 12.24 1.66 -12.60
CA ARG A 128 11.53 1.71 -11.33
C ARG A 128 11.37 0.30 -10.77
N SER A 129 11.88 0.12 -9.56
CA SER A 129 11.67 -1.10 -8.78
C SER A 129 10.18 -1.36 -8.53
N ALA A 130 9.82 -2.62 -8.32
CA ALA A 130 8.48 -2.96 -7.84
C ALA A 130 8.25 -2.41 -6.42
N ILE A 131 6.98 -2.21 -6.06
CA ILE A 131 6.53 -1.92 -4.70
C ILE A 131 6.17 -3.24 -4.01
N ALA A 132 6.82 -3.57 -2.91
CA ALA A 132 6.38 -4.62 -1.98
C ALA A 132 5.50 -4.00 -0.89
N THR A 133 4.23 -4.41 -0.83
CA THR A 133 3.24 -3.89 0.11
C THR A 133 2.27 -4.99 0.54
N GLY A 134 1.21 -4.63 1.26
CA GLY A 134 0.13 -5.53 1.66
C GLY A 134 -1.06 -4.75 2.18
N ASN A 135 -1.64 -5.26 3.28
CA ASN A 135 -2.85 -4.76 3.91
C ASN A 135 -2.64 -3.42 4.66
N TRP A 136 -2.15 -2.40 3.95
CA TRP A 136 -1.82 -1.07 4.44
C TRP A 136 -3.03 -0.39 5.11
N GLY A 137 -2.92 -0.15 6.42
CA GLY A 137 -3.97 0.48 7.22
C GLY A 137 -5.17 -0.42 7.56
N CYS A 138 -5.10 -1.73 7.32
CA CYS A 138 -6.24 -2.64 7.55
C CYS A 138 -6.27 -3.29 8.94
N GLY A 139 -5.18 -3.22 9.70
CA GLY A 139 -5.10 -3.74 11.07
C GLY A 139 -5.67 -2.74 12.07
N ALA A 140 -4.80 -2.15 12.89
CA ALA A 140 -5.18 -1.17 13.90
C ALA A 140 -6.01 0.02 13.35
N PHE A 141 -5.82 0.37 12.08
CA PHE A 141 -6.48 1.52 11.42
C PHE A 141 -7.81 1.16 10.72
N ARG A 142 -8.20 -0.13 10.76
CA ARG A 142 -9.53 -0.63 10.38
C ARG A 142 -9.96 -0.36 8.93
N GLY A 143 -9.01 -0.16 8.03
CA GLY A 143 -9.26 -0.09 6.59
C GLY A 143 -9.71 -1.43 6.00
N ASP A 144 -10.52 -1.38 4.96
CA ASP A 144 -10.95 -2.53 4.18
C ASP A 144 -9.82 -3.01 3.24
N PRO A 145 -9.36 -4.27 3.33
CA PRO A 145 -8.32 -4.80 2.47
C PRO A 145 -8.64 -4.75 0.97
N GLN A 146 -9.92 -4.92 0.58
CA GLN A 146 -10.29 -4.85 -0.84
C GLN A 146 -10.11 -3.44 -1.39
N LEU A 147 -10.68 -2.43 -0.71
CA LEU A 147 -10.51 -1.03 -1.08
C LEU A 147 -9.04 -0.61 -1.09
N LYS A 148 -8.28 -0.96 -0.05
CA LYS A 148 -6.86 -0.61 0.07
C LYS A 148 -6.00 -1.24 -1.02
N ALA A 149 -6.30 -2.46 -1.44
CA ALA A 149 -5.60 -3.09 -2.55
C ALA A 149 -5.90 -2.42 -3.89
N ILE A 150 -7.15 -2.05 -4.17
CA ILE A 150 -7.52 -1.32 -5.39
C ILE A 150 -6.86 0.06 -5.41
N ILE A 151 -6.86 0.79 -4.29
CA ILE A 151 -6.20 2.10 -4.17
C ILE A 151 -4.70 1.98 -4.46
N GLN A 152 -4.02 0.99 -3.87
CA GLN A 152 -2.59 0.77 -4.11
C GLN A 152 -2.30 0.32 -5.55
N LEU A 153 -3.18 -0.48 -6.16
CA LEU A 153 -3.07 -0.86 -7.57
C LEU A 153 -3.21 0.36 -8.49
N MET A 154 -4.16 1.25 -8.23
CA MET A 154 -4.36 2.50 -8.96
C MET A 154 -3.14 3.42 -8.81
N ALA A 155 -2.64 3.62 -7.59
CA ALA A 155 -1.46 4.42 -7.31
C ALA A 155 -0.22 3.88 -8.02
N ALA A 156 0.03 2.57 -7.93
CA ALA A 156 1.18 1.93 -8.57
C ALA A 156 1.09 2.01 -10.10
N SER A 157 -0.12 1.83 -10.66
CA SER A 157 -0.35 1.97 -12.10
C SER A 157 -0.09 3.40 -12.58
N ALA A 158 -0.58 4.41 -11.85
CA ALA A 158 -0.32 5.82 -12.14
C ALA A 158 1.16 6.19 -11.97
N ALA A 159 1.87 5.55 -11.04
CA ALA A 159 3.31 5.73 -10.84
C ALA A 159 4.17 4.93 -11.83
N GLY A 160 3.58 4.10 -12.71
CA GLY A 160 4.31 3.26 -13.64
C GLY A 160 5.15 2.17 -12.94
N ARG A 161 4.64 1.62 -11.83
CA ARG A 161 5.36 0.63 -11.01
C ARG A 161 4.60 -0.68 -10.89
N ARG A 162 5.34 -1.77 -10.82
CA ARG A 162 4.80 -3.10 -10.52
C ARG A 162 4.49 -3.19 -9.03
N LEU A 163 3.45 -3.94 -8.66
CA LEU A 163 3.02 -4.16 -7.28
C LEU A 163 3.17 -5.64 -6.92
N ALA A 164 3.90 -5.92 -5.84
CA ALA A 164 3.97 -7.20 -5.15
C ALA A 164 3.17 -7.08 -3.84
N TYR A 165 2.03 -7.76 -3.77
CA TYR A 165 1.09 -7.62 -2.65
C TYR A 165 1.13 -8.87 -1.76
N PHE A 166 1.43 -8.67 -0.48
CA PHE A 166 1.51 -9.72 0.54
C PHE A 166 0.26 -9.69 1.44
N THR A 167 -0.49 -10.79 1.48
CA THR A 167 -1.75 -10.91 2.25
C THR A 167 -1.57 -11.49 3.65
N PHE A 168 -0.32 -11.65 4.11
CA PHE A 168 0.02 -12.11 5.47
C PHE A 168 -0.69 -13.41 5.89
N GLY A 169 -0.70 -14.41 5.00
CA GLY A 169 -1.30 -15.73 5.26
C GLY A 169 -2.78 -15.85 4.87
N ASP A 170 -3.46 -14.76 4.54
CA ASP A 170 -4.83 -14.81 4.03
C ASP A 170 -4.85 -15.31 2.57
N LYS A 171 -5.04 -16.63 2.43
CA LYS A 171 -5.12 -17.32 1.14
C LYS A 171 -6.37 -16.94 0.35
N ARG A 172 -7.49 -16.62 1.03
CA ARG A 172 -8.75 -16.25 0.38
C ARG A 172 -8.61 -14.87 -0.25
N LEU A 173 -8.11 -13.90 0.51
CA LEU A 173 -7.82 -12.56 0.00
C LEU A 173 -6.83 -12.62 -1.17
N CYS A 174 -5.77 -13.44 -1.07
CA CYS A 174 -4.80 -13.61 -2.16
C CYS A 174 -5.47 -14.09 -3.46
N LYS A 175 -6.28 -15.16 -3.38
CA LYS A 175 -7.02 -15.68 -4.53
C LYS A 175 -7.98 -14.63 -5.10
N ASN A 176 -8.74 -13.95 -4.24
CA ASN A 176 -9.71 -12.94 -4.66
C ASN A 176 -9.05 -11.73 -5.32
N LEU A 177 -7.91 -11.28 -4.79
CA LEU A 177 -7.12 -10.17 -5.36
C LEU A 177 -6.56 -10.54 -6.72
N SER A 178 -6.02 -11.74 -6.88
CA SER A 178 -5.53 -12.23 -8.17
C SER A 178 -6.66 -12.27 -9.20
N ALA A 179 -7.80 -12.88 -8.84
CA ALA A 179 -8.96 -12.97 -9.73
C ALA A 179 -9.51 -11.58 -10.10
N MET A 180 -9.61 -10.67 -9.13
CA MET A 180 -10.04 -9.30 -9.38
C MET A 180 -9.07 -8.58 -10.31
N TYR A 181 -7.76 -8.68 -10.08
CA TYR A 181 -6.76 -8.09 -10.98
C TYR A 181 -6.90 -8.60 -12.42
N ASP A 182 -7.01 -9.91 -12.61
CA ASP A 182 -7.16 -10.52 -13.93
C ASP A 182 -8.45 -10.07 -14.61
N PHE A 183 -9.54 -9.95 -13.84
CA PHE A 183 -10.82 -9.42 -14.32
C PHE A 183 -10.70 -7.96 -14.79
N LEU A 184 -10.18 -7.06 -13.94
CA LEU A 184 -10.02 -5.63 -14.27
C LEU A 184 -9.10 -5.44 -15.48
N LYS A 185 -8.01 -6.22 -15.54
CA LYS A 185 -7.06 -6.22 -16.67
C LYS A 185 -7.71 -6.73 -17.96
N GLY A 186 -8.48 -7.83 -17.89
CA GLY A 186 -9.21 -8.38 -19.03
C GLY A 186 -10.23 -7.40 -19.60
N ARG A 187 -10.84 -6.58 -18.74
CA ARG A 187 -11.76 -5.49 -19.11
C ARG A 187 -11.08 -4.20 -19.56
N ARG A 188 -9.75 -4.12 -19.49
CA ARG A 188 -8.95 -2.94 -19.86
C ARG A 188 -9.36 -1.67 -19.11
N LEU A 189 -9.81 -1.79 -17.87
CA LEU A 189 -10.18 -0.63 -17.07
C LEU A 189 -8.96 0.23 -16.75
N THR A 190 -9.10 1.53 -16.94
CA THR A 190 -8.08 2.53 -16.61
C THR A 190 -8.15 2.90 -15.12
N VAL A 191 -7.15 3.65 -14.65
CA VAL A 191 -7.19 4.24 -13.30
C VAL A 191 -8.39 5.18 -13.14
N GLY A 192 -8.76 5.92 -14.20
CA GLY A 192 -9.94 6.79 -14.19
C GLY A 192 -11.24 6.01 -13.99
N ASP A 193 -11.43 4.94 -14.79
CA ASP A 193 -12.63 4.08 -14.69
C ASP A 193 -12.77 3.47 -13.29
N LEU A 194 -11.67 2.99 -12.71
CA LEU A 194 -11.66 2.45 -11.36
C LEU A 194 -12.03 3.51 -10.32
N TYR A 195 -11.51 4.73 -10.43
CA TYR A 195 -11.86 5.81 -9.51
C TYR A 195 -13.35 6.13 -9.57
N GLU A 196 -13.92 6.22 -10.77
CA GLU A 196 -15.35 6.46 -10.97
C GLU A 196 -16.21 5.32 -10.38
N LEU A 197 -15.81 4.06 -10.57
CA LEU A 197 -16.49 2.91 -9.98
C LEU A 197 -16.46 2.94 -8.46
N LEU A 198 -15.35 3.37 -7.85
CA LEU A 198 -15.27 3.55 -6.39
C LEU A 198 -16.20 4.68 -5.90
N VAL A 199 -16.32 5.78 -6.66
CA VAL A 199 -17.26 6.87 -6.35
C VAL A 199 -18.72 6.39 -6.46
N LYS A 200 -19.06 5.62 -7.50
CA LYS A 200 -20.40 5.01 -7.66
C LYS A 200 -20.70 4.01 -6.54
N TYR A 201 -19.71 3.18 -6.17
CA TYR A 201 -19.86 2.26 -5.03
C TYR A 201 -20.10 3.01 -3.71
N SER A 202 -19.45 4.15 -3.51
CA SER A 202 -19.70 5.04 -2.35
C SER A 202 -21.17 5.46 -2.26
N GLN A 203 -21.76 5.87 -3.39
CA GLN A 203 -23.16 6.28 -3.47
C GLN A 203 -24.09 5.09 -3.22
N HIS A 204 -23.81 3.94 -3.85
CA HIS A 204 -24.56 2.70 -3.64
C HIS A 204 -24.57 2.28 -2.16
N ARG A 205 -23.42 2.39 -1.48
CA ARG A 205 -23.24 2.11 -0.05
C ARG A 205 -24.04 3.04 0.86
N LEU A 206 -24.23 4.30 0.47
CA LEU A 206 -25.06 5.26 1.21
C LEU A 206 -26.55 4.96 1.02
N GLN A 207 -26.96 4.56 -0.18
CA GLN A 207 -28.36 4.23 -0.50
C GLN A 207 -28.83 2.93 0.15
N GLN A 208 -27.93 1.95 0.31
CA GLN A 208 -28.24 0.66 0.96
C GLN A 208 -27.96 0.64 2.48
N ALA A 209 -27.93 1.79 3.14
CA ALA A 209 -27.74 1.87 4.59
C ALA A 209 -28.87 1.11 5.33
N GLY A 210 -28.62 -0.15 5.71
CA GLY A 210 -29.59 -1.03 6.39
C GLY A 210 -29.93 -2.34 5.68
N GLN A 211 -29.40 -2.60 4.47
CA GLN A 211 -29.59 -3.86 3.74
C GLN A 211 -28.29 -4.70 3.66
N SER A 212 -28.36 -5.86 3.00
CA SER A 212 -27.22 -6.74 2.72
C SER A 212 -26.02 -5.95 2.16
N ASN A 213 -24.88 -6.02 2.84
CA ASN A 213 -23.67 -5.28 2.47
C ASN A 213 -22.93 -5.99 1.34
N THR A 214 -23.27 -5.67 0.09
CA THR A 214 -22.50 -6.13 -1.08
C THR A 214 -21.05 -5.64 -0.96
N SER A 215 -20.07 -6.54 -1.03
CA SER A 215 -18.65 -6.18 -0.95
C SER A 215 -18.18 -5.40 -2.19
N LEU A 216 -17.04 -4.70 -2.08
CA LEU A 216 -16.50 -3.96 -3.21
C LEU A 216 -16.24 -4.88 -4.40
N PHE A 217 -15.66 -6.06 -4.19
CA PHE A 217 -15.35 -6.96 -5.30
C PHE A 217 -16.60 -7.53 -5.95
N GLU A 218 -17.62 -7.89 -5.18
CA GLU A 218 -18.91 -8.30 -5.74
C GLU A 218 -19.52 -7.18 -6.59
N TYR A 219 -19.50 -5.94 -6.09
CA TYR A 219 -19.99 -4.78 -6.84
C TYR A 219 -19.21 -4.56 -8.14
N LEU A 220 -17.89 -4.69 -8.12
CA LEU A 220 -17.06 -4.53 -9.33
C LEU A 220 -17.34 -5.63 -10.36
N TYR A 221 -17.53 -6.88 -9.91
CA TYR A 221 -17.91 -7.97 -10.81
C TYR A 221 -19.27 -7.72 -11.46
N THR A 222 -20.28 -7.29 -10.70
CA THR A 222 -21.65 -7.08 -11.23
C THR A 222 -21.79 -5.82 -12.07
N THR A 223 -21.01 -4.78 -11.79
CA THR A 223 -21.11 -3.50 -12.52
C THR A 223 -20.29 -3.52 -13.81
N CYS A 224 -19.27 -4.39 -13.90
CA CYS A 224 -18.39 -4.50 -15.06
C CYS A 224 -18.65 -5.78 -15.89
N THR A 225 -19.76 -6.49 -15.64
CA THR A 225 -20.26 -7.54 -16.56
C THR A 225 -20.74 -6.92 -17.88
N PRO A 226 -20.68 -7.65 -19.00
CA PRO A 226 -21.08 -7.15 -20.32
C PRO A 226 -22.57 -6.76 -20.35
#